data_AF-A0AAW2CS58-F1
#
_entry.id   AF-A0AAW2CS58-F1
#
_cell.length_a   1.000
_cell.length_b   1.000
_cell.length_c   1.000
_cell.angle_alpha   90.00
_cell.angle_beta   90.00
_cell.angle_gamma   90.00
#
_symmetry.space_group_name_H-M   'P 1'
#
loop_
_entity.id
_entity.type
_entity.pdbx_description
1 polymer ?
#
loop_
_entity_poly.entity_id
_entity_poly.type
_entity_poly.pdbx_seq_one_letter_code
_entity_poly.pdbx_strand_id
1 'polypeptide(L)'
;MACLNPSNSFVAFDKEKLIRLAKFYPSDFLGTDILALDSQLQNYIFDMRSNDLFLDLQGVSELAEKLVYTRKHETYPLVYLLVKLALTLSIATATVERSFSAIKYIKNELRNRMGDQ
;
A
#
# COMPACT_ATOMS: atom_id res chain seq x y z
N MET A 1 -3.83 2.62 -2.77
CA MET A 1 -3.48 2.88 -1.36
C MET A 1 -2.69 4.18 -1.25
N ALA A 2 -3.34 5.34 -1.39
CA ALA A 2 -2.62 6.61 -1.39
C ALA A 2 -2.14 7.04 0.00
N CYS A 3 -2.77 6.54 1.08
CA CYS A 3 -2.54 7.02 2.44
C CYS A 3 -1.18 6.64 3.06
N LEU A 4 -0.45 5.69 2.48
CA LEU A 4 0.93 5.36 2.87
C LEU A 4 1.95 5.87 1.85
N ASN A 5 1.53 6.66 0.87
CA ASN A 5 2.44 7.18 -0.13
C ASN A 5 3.41 8.18 0.52
N PRO A 6 4.73 7.95 0.46
CA PRO A 6 5.71 8.87 1.02
C PRO A 6 5.84 10.18 0.24
N SER A 7 5.38 10.25 -1.02
CA SER A 7 5.52 11.45 -1.86
C SER A 7 5.01 12.73 -1.18
N ASN A 8 5.69 13.85 -1.44
CA ASN A 8 5.38 15.16 -0.87
C ASN A 8 5.31 15.11 0.67
N SER A 9 6.27 14.45 1.31
CA SER A 9 6.33 14.32 2.77
C SER A 9 5.04 13.72 3.37
N PHE A 10 4.57 12.62 2.76
CA PHE A 10 3.36 11.92 3.19
C PHE A 10 2.12 12.82 3.22
N VAL A 11 1.92 13.68 2.22
CA VAL A 11 0.77 14.61 2.16
C VAL A 11 -0.58 13.88 2.15
N ALA A 12 -0.62 12.70 1.55
CA ALA A 12 -1.81 11.88 1.43
C ALA A 12 -2.13 11.07 2.70
N PHE A 13 -1.28 11.18 3.75
CA PHE A 13 -1.45 10.44 4.99
C PHE A 13 -2.78 10.77 5.67
N ASP A 14 -3.54 9.72 5.96
CA ASP A 14 -4.85 9.82 6.57
C ASP A 14 -4.99 8.68 7.59
N LYS A 15 -4.83 9.04 8.86
CA LYS A 15 -4.87 8.08 9.98
C LYS A 15 -6.19 7.34 10.05
N GLU A 16 -7.32 8.03 9.84
CA GLU A 16 -8.65 7.44 9.96
C GLU A 16 -8.89 6.39 8.87
N LYS A 17 -8.49 6.70 7.63
CA LYS A 17 -8.56 5.73 6.53
C LYS A 17 -7.70 4.51 6.77
N LEU A 18 -6.51 4.67 7.36
CA LEU A 18 -5.60 3.55 7.68
C LEU A 18 -6.14 2.67 8.81
N ILE A 19 -6.76 3.27 9.84
CA ILE A 19 -7.45 2.51 10.89
C ILE A 19 -8.65 1.77 10.32
N ARG A 20 -9.44 2.41 9.45
CA ARG A 20 -10.55 1.78 8.77
C ARG A 20 -10.09 0.61 7.88
N LEU A 21 -8.96 0.76 7.21
CA LEU A 21 -8.33 -0.31 6.45
C LEU A 21 -8.00 -1.50 7.36
N ALA A 22 -7.33 -1.28 8.50
CA ALA A 22 -6.99 -2.34 9.44
C ALA A 22 -8.22 -3.13 9.91
N LYS A 23 -9.34 -2.45 10.14
CA LYS A 23 -10.61 -3.09 10.54
C LYS A 23 -11.19 -4.05 9.50
N PHE A 24 -10.79 -3.96 8.22
CA PHE A 24 -11.19 -4.92 7.18
C PHE A 24 -10.36 -6.22 7.21
N TYR A 25 -9.29 -6.27 8.01
CA TYR A 25 -8.39 -7.42 8.15
C TYR A 25 -8.40 -7.95 9.60
N PRO A 26 -9.53 -8.44 10.11
CA PRO A 26 -9.64 -8.90 11.50
C PRO A 26 -8.75 -10.13 11.81
N SER A 27 -8.30 -10.86 10.78
CA SER A 27 -7.33 -11.95 10.91
C SER A 27 -5.90 -11.45 11.15
N ASP A 28 -5.59 -10.24 10.70
CA ASP A 28 -4.25 -9.62 10.79
C ASP A 28 -4.18 -8.55 11.89
N PHE A 29 -5.30 -7.92 12.24
CA PHE A 29 -5.42 -6.90 13.29
C PHE A 29 -6.51 -7.28 14.28
N LEU A 30 -6.12 -7.58 15.52
CA LEU A 30 -7.05 -7.77 16.62
C LEU A 30 -7.60 -6.43 17.10
N GLY A 31 -8.72 -6.45 17.83
CA GLY A 31 -9.34 -5.22 18.37
C GLY A 31 -8.40 -4.39 19.25
N THR A 32 -7.52 -5.05 20.01
CA THR A 32 -6.46 -4.42 20.80
C THR A 32 -5.38 -3.78 19.92
N ASP A 33 -5.08 -4.38 18.78
CA ASP A 33 -4.09 -3.86 17.84
C ASP A 33 -4.58 -2.57 17.18
N ILE A 34 -5.89 -2.41 16.99
CA ILE A 34 -6.46 -1.16 16.44
C ILE A 34 -6.16 0.03 17.36
N LEU A 35 -6.22 -0.15 18.69
CA LEU A 35 -5.89 0.90 19.64
C LEU A 35 -4.38 1.23 19.61
N ALA A 36 -3.53 0.19 19.57
CA ALA A 36 -2.09 0.38 19.47
C ALA A 36 -1.66 1.00 18.12
N LEU A 37 -2.38 0.67 17.05
CA LEU A 37 -2.16 1.20 15.70
C LEU A 37 -2.41 2.70 15.64
N ASP A 38 -3.43 3.22 16.32
CA ASP A 38 -3.69 4.67 16.36
C ASP A 38 -2.48 5.44 16.88
N SER A 39 -1.94 5.01 18.02
CA SER A 39 -0.75 5.60 18.64
C SER A 39 0.50 5.41 17.77
N GLN A 40 0.70 4.21 17.19
CA GLN A 40 1.84 3.96 16.30
C GLN A 40 1.80 4.85 15.07
N LEU A 41 0.63 5.07 14.46
CA LEU A 41 0.46 5.90 13.27
C LEU A 41 0.83 7.36 13.54
N GLN A 42 0.50 7.90 14.71
CA GLN A 42 0.87 9.26 15.11
C GLN A 42 2.38 9.42 15.26
N ASN A 43 3.04 8.47 15.92
CA ASN A 43 4.49 8.51 16.10
C ASN A 43 5.23 8.28 14.78
N TYR A 44 4.73 7.33 13.98
CA TYR A 44 5.26 7.00 12.66
C TYR A 44 5.30 8.22 11.74
N ILE A 45 4.20 8.95 11.58
CA ILE A 45 4.15 10.07 10.64
C ILE A 45 5.11 11.20 11.04
N PHE A 46 5.23 11.46 12.34
CA PHE A 46 6.17 12.46 12.85
C PHE A 46 7.62 12.06 12.58
N ASP A 47 7.96 10.81 12.86
CA ASP A 47 9.29 10.25 12.66
C ASP A 47 9.68 10.18 11.17
N MET A 48 8.75 9.76 10.29
CA MET A 48 9.01 9.72 8.85
C MET A 48 9.26 11.12 8.28
N ARG A 49 8.46 12.12 8.69
CA ARG A 49 8.59 13.50 8.18
C ARG A 49 9.83 14.21 8.70
N SER A 50 10.36 13.78 9.83
CA SER A 50 11.57 14.36 10.45
C SER A 50 12.87 13.69 10.00
N ASN A 51 12.79 12.69 9.11
CA ASN A 51 13.93 11.89 8.69
C ASN A 51 14.14 12.00 7.18
N ASP A 52 15.25 12.62 6.79
CA ASP A 52 15.59 12.88 5.38
C ASP A 52 15.65 11.61 4.52
N LEU A 53 15.90 10.44 5.13
CA LEU A 53 15.89 9.16 4.42
C LEU A 53 14.52 8.77 3.83
N PHE A 54 13.44 9.44 4.25
CA PHE A 54 12.07 9.15 3.86
C PHE A 54 11.42 10.25 2.99
N LEU A 55 12.11 11.37 2.72
CA LEU A 55 11.50 12.51 2.02
C LEU A 55 11.25 12.27 0.52
N ASP A 56 12.15 11.57 -0.17
CA ASP A 56 12.16 11.46 -1.63
C ASP A 56 11.79 10.06 -2.18
N LEU A 57 11.11 9.25 -1.36
CA LEU A 57 10.67 7.92 -1.79
C LEU A 57 9.55 8.01 -2.83
N GLN A 58 9.66 7.22 -3.89
CA GLN A 58 8.76 7.26 -5.05
C GLN A 58 7.52 6.36 -4.91
N GLY A 59 7.47 5.52 -3.87
CA GLY A 59 6.32 4.67 -3.64
C GLY A 59 6.41 3.76 -2.44
N VAL A 60 5.38 2.93 -2.30
CA VAL A 60 5.20 2.04 -1.14
C VAL A 60 6.25 0.92 -1.11
N SER A 61 6.77 0.49 -2.26
CA SER A 61 7.85 -0.51 -2.31
C SER A 61 9.16 0.02 -1.70
N GLU A 62 9.59 1.20 -2.13
CA GLU A 62 10.78 1.86 -1.57
C GLU A 62 10.60 2.20 -0.09
N LEU A 63 9.38 2.58 0.31
CA LEU A 63 9.01 2.75 1.71
C LEU A 63 9.24 1.48 2.52
N ALA A 64 8.73 0.34 2.05
CA ALA A 64 8.90 -0.93 2.74
C ALA A 64 10.38 -1.30 2.90
N GLU A 65 11.17 -1.16 1.84
CA GLU A 65 12.61 -1.41 1.87
C GLU A 65 13.33 -0.49 2.88
N LYS A 66 13.00 0.81 2.87
CA LYS A 66 13.62 1.77 3.79
C LYS A 66 13.25 1.51 5.25
N LEU A 67 12.02 1.07 5.53
CA LEU A 67 11.59 0.66 6.87
C LEU A 67 12.34 -0.57 7.40
N VAL A 68 12.70 -1.50 6.51
CA VAL A 68 13.55 -2.64 6.87
C VAL A 68 14.99 -2.19 7.12
N TYR A 69 15.56 -1.43 6.19
CA TYR A 69 16.93 -0.92 6.28
C TYR A 69 17.18 -0.12 7.57
N THR A 70 16.23 0.72 7.95
CA THR A 70 16.31 1.56 9.16
C THR A 70 15.81 0.88 10.44
N ARG A 71 15.43 -0.41 10.37
CA ARG A 71 14.78 -1.19 11.45
C ARG A 71 13.47 -0.61 11.99
N LYS A 72 12.90 0.39 11.34
CA LYS A 72 11.61 0.98 11.73
C LYS A 72 10.43 0.01 11.62
N HIS A 73 10.56 -1.07 10.86
CA HIS A 73 9.59 -2.17 10.86
C HIS A 73 9.45 -2.87 12.23
N GLU A 74 10.48 -2.84 13.07
CA GLU A 74 10.42 -3.35 14.46
C GLU A 74 9.80 -2.32 15.41
N THR A 75 10.03 -1.02 15.16
CA THR A 75 9.48 0.09 15.95
C THR A 75 7.98 0.31 15.68
N TYR A 76 7.56 0.14 14.43
CA TYR A 76 6.17 0.35 13.97
C TYR A 76 5.61 -0.91 13.30
N PRO A 77 5.51 -2.05 14.02
CA PRO A 77 5.15 -3.33 13.44
C PRO A 77 3.74 -3.33 12.82
N LEU A 78 2.79 -2.60 13.40
CA LEU A 78 1.41 -2.52 12.89
C LEU A 78 1.33 -1.65 11.64
N VAL A 79 2.11 -0.57 11.58
CA VAL A 79 2.19 0.27 10.37
C VAL A 79 2.89 -0.49 9.25
N TYR A 80 3.96 -1.23 9.56
CA TYR A 80 4.65 -2.07 8.59
C TYR A 80 3.73 -3.17 8.04
N LEU A 81 2.83 -3.72 8.86
CA LEU A 81 1.80 -4.65 8.40
C LEU A 81 0.84 -4.01 7.38
N LEU A 82 0.39 -2.76 7.61
CA LEU A 82 -0.40 -2.02 6.62
C LEU A 82 0.37 -1.79 5.31
N VAL A 83 1.67 -1.49 5.38
CA VAL A 83 2.54 -1.35 4.20
C VAL A 83 2.62 -2.66 3.42
N LYS A 84 2.81 -3.80 4.10
CA LYS A 84 2.80 -5.13 3.46
C LYS A 84 1.46 -5.43 2.79
N LEU A 85 0.34 -5.13 3.45
CA LEU A 85 -0.99 -5.29 2.86
C LEU A 85 -1.18 -4.40 1.62
N ALA A 86 -0.70 -3.16 1.66
CA ALA A 86 -0.74 -2.28 0.49
C ALA A 86 0.05 -2.85 -0.69
N LEU A 87 1.21 -3.47 -0.44
CA LEU A 87 1.99 -4.14 -1.48
C LEU A 87 1.29 -5.38 -2.05
N THR A 88 0.76 -6.26 -1.20
CA THR A 88 0.07 -7.47 -1.66
C THR A 88 -1.18 -7.14 -2.47
N LEU A 89 -1.94 -6.13 -2.05
CA LEU A 89 -3.10 -5.63 -2.79
C LEU A 89 -2.72 -4.98 -4.11
N SER A 90 -1.63 -4.22 -4.15
CA SER A 90 -1.14 -3.62 -5.40
C SER A 90 -0.76 -4.70 -6.42
N ILE A 91 -0.08 -5.76 -5.96
CA ILE A 91 0.27 -6.91 -6.81
C ILE A 91 -1.00 -7.61 -7.30
N ALA A 92 -1.93 -7.92 -6.40
CA ALA A 92 -3.18 -8.57 -6.76
C ALA A 92 -3.99 -7.76 -7.78
N THR A 93 -4.08 -6.44 -7.60
CA THR A 93 -4.79 -5.54 -8.52
C THR A 93 -4.14 -5.54 -9.90
N ALA A 94 -2.81 -5.41 -9.97
CA ALA A 94 -2.08 -5.42 -11.24
C ALA A 94 -2.23 -6.76 -12.00
N THR A 95 -2.24 -7.89 -11.27
CA THR A 95 -2.46 -9.22 -11.88
C THR A 95 -3.85 -9.32 -12.48
N VAL A 96 -4.88 -8.84 -11.78
CA VAL A 96 -6.26 -8.85 -12.27
C VAL A 96 -6.37 -7.98 -13.53
N GLU A 97 -5.90 -6.73 -13.49
CA GLU A 97 -5.94 -5.83 -14.65
C GLU A 97 -5.21 -6.40 -15.87
N ARG A 98 -4.04 -7.02 -15.67
CA ARG A 98 -3.28 -7.65 -16.75
C ARG A 98 -4.05 -8.82 -17.38
N SER A 99 -4.65 -9.68 -16.56
CA SER A 99 -5.47 -10.80 -17.04
C SER A 99 -6.71 -10.33 -17.80
N PHE A 100 -7.41 -9.32 -17.29
CA PHE A 100 -8.55 -8.71 -17.99
C PHE A 100 -8.14 -8.03 -19.30
N SER A 101 -6.98 -7.38 -19.34
CA SER A 101 -6.42 -6.78 -20.56
C SER A 101 -6.12 -7.84 -21.62
N ALA A 102 -5.49 -8.96 -21.24
CA ALA A 102 -5.22 -10.08 -22.15
C ALA A 102 -6.51 -10.68 -22.74
N ILE A 103 -7.55 -10.85 -21.91
CA ILE A 103 -8.87 -11.32 -22.39
C ILE A 103 -9.50 -10.33 -23.36
N LYS A 104 -9.42 -9.03 -23.07
CA LYS A 104 -9.93 -7.97 -23.96
C LYS A 104 -9.17 -7.96 -25.29
N TYR A 105 -7.85 -8.16 -25.26
CA TYR A 105 -7.02 -8.27 -26.45
C TYR A 105 -7.42 -9.46 -27.32
N ILE A 106 -7.50 -10.66 -26.75
CA ILE A 106 -7.92 -11.89 -27.46
C ILE A 106 -9.32 -11.73 -28.06
N LYS A 107 -10.26 -11.19 -27.28
CA LYS A 107 -11.63 -10.95 -27.74
C LYS A 107 -11.70 -9.96 -28.90
N ASN A 108 -10.90 -8.88 -28.88
CA ASN A 108 -10.83 -7.94 -29.99
C ASN A 108 -10.17 -8.56 -31.23
N GLU A 109 -9.11 -9.36 -31.06
CA GLU A 109 -8.46 -10.05 -32.18
C GLU A 109 -9.42 -11.02 -32.89
N LEU A 110 -10.15 -11.84 -32.13
CA LEU A 110 -11.16 -12.77 -32.68
C LEU A 110 -12.31 -12.04 -33.39
N ARG A 111 -12.69 -10.86 -32.90
CA ARG A 111 -13.76 -10.06 -33.50
C ARG A 111 -13.31 -9.33 -34.77
N ASN A 112 -12.07 -8.86 -34.82
CA ASN A 112 -11.53 -8.19 -36.00
C ASN A 112 -11.30 -9.16 -37.17
N ARG A 113 -11.01 -10.44 -36.91
CA ARG A 113 -10.87 -11.47 -37.97
C ARG A 113 -12.18 -11.88 -38.66
N MET A 114 -13.35 -11.49 -38.13
CA MET A 114 -14.66 -11.74 -38.77
C MET A 114 -15.14 -10.57 -39.66
N GLY A 115 -14.37 -9.48 -39.76
CA GLY A 115 -14.76 -8.26 -40.50
C GLY A 115 -13.94 -7.97 -41.76
N ASP A 116 -12.87 -8.72 -42.03
CA ASP A 116 -12.09 -8.60 -43.27
C ASP A 116 -12.76 -9.42 -44.40
N GLN A 117 -13.75 -8.83 -45.05
CA GLN A 117 -14.23 -9.21 -46.39
C GLN A 117 -14.52 -7.96 -47.22
#